data_AF-A0A1Y2MVX6-F1
#
_entry.id   AF-A0A1Y2MVX6-F1
#
_cell.length_a   1.000
_cell.length_b   1.000
_cell.length_c   1.000
_cell.angle_alpha   90.00
_cell.angle_beta   90.00
_cell.angle_gamma   90.00
#
_symmetry.space_group_name_H-M   'P 1'
#
loop_
_entity.id
_entity.type
_entity.pdbx_description
1 polymer ?
#
loop_
_entity_poly.entity_id
_entity_poly.type
_entity_poly.pdbx_seq_one_letter_code
_entity_poly.pdbx_strand_id
1 'polypeptide(L)'
;MPRNRQAVSVLVALVGLQDTTVVAHRPGTDGAAVSVRVGGALVYMHDAETVSAVARTWNASRGAVRLLPREGDAKRVEPLRGVADPAVMVELSDGPVVFASLERPPGRNSYLRVALGRVMFDVRDLGAYQSTKAAFHRAEELAATAFLPIREVSAREQAACAAARAFAVPASLVRRSSSSPRPAASGARASARSSRSTAQRAV
;
A
#
# COMPACT_ATOMS: atom_id res chain seq x y z
N MET A 1 38.90 26.51 -4.96
CA MET A 1 37.74 27.42 -5.14
C MET A 1 36.45 26.62 -5.00
N PRO A 2 35.53 26.98 -4.08
CA PRO A 2 34.25 26.30 -4.03
C PRO A 2 33.44 26.73 -5.27
N ARG A 3 33.21 25.79 -6.19
CA ARG A 3 32.26 25.95 -7.29
C ARG A 3 30.88 26.26 -6.72
N ASN A 4 30.16 27.19 -7.35
CA ASN A 4 28.76 27.53 -7.07
C ASN A 4 27.95 26.27 -6.71
N ARG A 5 27.69 26.05 -5.41
CA ARG A 5 26.84 24.95 -4.94
C ARG A 5 25.40 25.45 -4.92
N GLN A 6 24.82 25.57 -6.10
CA GLN A 6 23.38 25.75 -6.21
C GLN A 6 22.71 24.43 -5.85
N ALA A 7 21.70 24.49 -4.97
CA ALA A 7 20.83 23.38 -4.66
C ALA A 7 19.39 23.79 -4.94
N VAL A 8 18.64 22.89 -5.57
CA VAL A 8 17.19 23.04 -5.79
C VAL A 8 16.49 22.10 -4.84
N SER A 9 15.54 22.64 -4.08
CA SER A 9 14.67 21.87 -3.21
C SER A 9 13.22 22.10 -3.63
N VAL A 10 12.39 21.08 -3.45
CA VAL A 10 10.99 21.11 -3.84
C VAL A 10 10.13 21.09 -2.58
N LEU A 11 9.15 21.98 -2.51
CA LEU A 11 8.20 22.06 -1.41
C LEU A 11 6.83 21.59 -1.90
N VAL A 12 6.28 20.60 -1.22
CA VAL A 12 4.96 20.02 -1.49
C VAL A 12 4.06 20.36 -0.30
N ALA A 13 3.14 21.29 -0.50
CA ALA A 13 2.18 21.66 0.54
C ALA A 13 1.00 20.68 0.52
N LEU A 14 0.65 20.14 1.69
CA LEU A 14 -0.42 19.16 1.85
C LEU A 14 -1.51 19.69 2.78
N VAL A 15 -2.75 19.69 2.30
CA VAL A 15 -3.97 20.07 3.04
C VAL A 15 -5.04 19.03 2.77
N GLY A 16 -5.76 18.60 3.79
CA GLY A 16 -6.82 17.61 3.71
C GLY A 16 -6.31 16.19 3.48
N LEU A 17 -7.23 15.26 3.22
CA LEU A 17 -6.88 13.88 2.89
C LEU A 17 -6.10 13.83 1.57
N GLN A 18 -4.99 13.11 1.56
CA GLN A 18 -4.18 12.93 0.37
C GLN A 18 -4.56 11.66 -0.38
N ASP A 19 -4.62 11.76 -1.71
CA ASP A 19 -4.61 10.58 -2.56
C ASP A 19 -3.20 9.97 -2.53
N THR A 20 -3.12 8.74 -2.03
CA THR A 20 -1.84 8.06 -1.83
C THR A 20 -1.85 6.68 -2.47
N THR A 21 -0.71 6.29 -3.05
CA THR A 21 -0.53 4.97 -3.65
C THR A 21 0.82 4.44 -3.23
N VAL A 22 0.87 3.18 -2.79
CA VAL A 22 2.11 2.52 -2.38
C VAL A 22 2.31 1.27 -3.21
N VAL A 23 3.47 1.15 -3.85
CA VAL A 23 3.78 0.05 -4.78
C VAL A 23 5.19 -0.46 -4.54
N ALA A 24 5.36 -1.78 -4.55
CA ALA A 24 6.67 -2.42 -4.63
C ALA A 24 7.00 -2.73 -6.09
N HIS A 25 8.20 -2.37 -6.52
CA HIS A 25 8.72 -2.57 -7.86
C HIS A 25 9.81 -3.63 -7.82
N ARG A 26 9.75 -4.60 -8.74
CA ARG A 26 10.76 -5.67 -8.91
C ARG A 26 11.22 -6.31 -7.58
N PRO A 27 10.27 -6.76 -6.73
CA PRO A 27 10.60 -7.26 -5.40
C PRO A 27 11.59 -8.43 -5.45
N GLY A 28 12.57 -8.40 -4.56
CA GLY A 28 13.62 -9.38 -4.35
C GLY A 28 14.63 -9.54 -5.48
N THR A 29 14.79 -8.48 -6.26
CA THR A 29 15.90 -8.28 -7.21
C THR A 29 16.80 -7.15 -6.73
N ASP A 30 18.00 -7.02 -7.31
CA ASP A 30 18.90 -5.89 -7.03
C ASP A 30 18.32 -4.53 -7.45
N GLY A 31 17.28 -4.55 -8.30
CA GLY A 31 16.52 -3.37 -8.71
C GLY A 31 15.23 -3.16 -7.93
N ALA A 32 15.08 -3.78 -6.76
CA ALA A 32 13.90 -3.61 -5.92
C ALA A 32 13.76 -2.15 -5.48
N ALA A 33 12.51 -1.66 -5.45
CA ALA A 33 12.20 -0.34 -4.91
C ALA A 33 10.78 -0.33 -4.33
N VAL A 34 10.54 0.52 -3.34
CA VAL A 34 9.19 0.85 -2.87
C VAL A 34 8.91 2.30 -3.23
N SER A 35 7.79 2.55 -3.91
CA SER A 35 7.36 3.90 -4.25
C SER A 35 6.14 4.33 -3.45
N VAL A 36 6.14 5.56 -2.98
CA VAL A 36 4.98 6.21 -2.36
C VAL A 36 4.59 7.43 -3.20
N ARG A 37 3.39 7.42 -3.76
CA ARG A 37 2.75 8.60 -4.35
C ARG A 37 1.94 9.33 -3.29
N VAL A 38 2.08 10.64 -3.21
CA VAL A 38 1.28 11.55 -2.38
C VAL A 38 0.88 12.73 -3.25
N GLY A 39 -0.35 12.72 -3.77
CA GLY A 39 -0.81 13.70 -4.76
C GLY A 39 0.09 13.71 -6.02
N GLY A 40 0.75 14.84 -6.27
CA GLY A 40 1.70 15.04 -7.38
C GLY A 40 3.14 14.59 -7.09
N ALA A 41 3.47 14.19 -5.86
CA ALA A 41 4.81 13.75 -5.49
C ALA A 41 4.93 12.22 -5.53
N LEU A 42 6.02 11.71 -6.10
CA LEU A 42 6.35 10.29 -6.16
C LEU A 42 7.74 10.06 -5.56
N VAL A 43 7.79 9.30 -4.47
CA VAL A 43 9.02 9.01 -3.72
C VAL A 43 9.40 7.56 -3.95
N TYR A 44 10.49 7.30 -4.67
CA TYR A 44 11.10 5.97 -4.81
C TYR A 44 12.14 5.77 -3.71
N MET A 45 12.11 4.61 -3.06
CA MET A 45 13.06 4.23 -2.01
C MET A 45 13.67 2.88 -2.41
N HIS A 46 14.99 2.82 -2.48
CA HIS A 46 15.73 1.68 -3.04
C HIS A 46 16.27 0.70 -2.00
N ASP A 47 16.12 1.00 -0.71
CA ASP A 47 16.59 0.15 0.35
C ASP A 47 15.66 0.21 1.58
N ALA A 48 15.65 -0.87 2.37
CA ALA A 48 14.77 -1.00 3.52
C ALA A 48 15.10 -0.01 4.65
N GLU A 49 16.37 0.38 4.79
CA GLU A 49 16.82 1.31 5.81
C GLU A 49 16.24 2.70 5.57
N THR A 50 16.29 3.17 4.32
CA THR A 50 15.69 4.42 3.86
C THR A 50 14.19 4.42 4.10
N VAL A 51 13.47 3.35 3.72
CA VAL A 51 12.02 3.26 3.98
C VAL A 51 11.71 3.37 5.48
N SER A 52 12.45 2.64 6.32
CA SER A 52 12.24 2.69 7.76
C SER A 52 12.63 4.04 8.37
N ALA A 53 13.68 4.71 7.89
CA ALA A 53 14.05 6.06 8.32
C ALA A 53 12.92 7.07 8.04
N VAL A 54 12.30 6.99 6.87
CA VAL A 54 11.14 7.82 6.51
C VAL A 54 9.96 7.50 7.41
N ALA A 55 9.56 6.24 7.53
CA ALA A 55 8.43 5.82 8.36
C ALA A 55 8.61 6.20 9.84
N ARG A 56 9.81 5.99 10.40
CA ARG A 56 10.14 6.40 11.78
C ARG A 56 10.04 7.91 11.97
N THR A 57 10.46 8.72 11.01
CA THR A 57 10.37 10.19 11.11
C THR A 57 8.92 10.67 11.16
N TRP A 58 8.06 10.10 10.31
CA TRP A 58 6.62 10.38 10.38
C TRP A 58 6.02 9.93 11.71
N ASN A 59 6.41 8.75 12.22
CA ASN A 59 5.96 8.24 13.51
C ASN A 59 6.40 9.11 14.70
N ALA A 60 7.67 9.54 14.73
CA ALA A 60 8.24 10.38 15.76
C ALA A 60 7.54 11.75 15.86
N SER A 61 7.00 12.24 14.74
CA SER A 61 6.29 13.52 14.66
C SER A 61 4.92 13.52 15.34
N ARG A 62 4.44 12.37 15.86
CA ARG A 62 3.09 12.23 16.48
C ARG A 62 2.85 13.18 17.65
N GLY A 63 3.89 13.55 18.40
CA GLY A 63 3.77 14.54 19.48
C GLY A 63 3.51 15.95 18.94
N ALA A 64 4.27 16.35 17.91
CA ALA A 64 4.23 17.67 17.30
C ALA A 64 2.91 17.95 16.57
N VAL A 65 2.30 16.94 15.96
CA VAL A 65 1.08 17.13 15.14
C VAL A 65 -0.16 17.51 15.93
N ARG A 66 -0.15 17.39 17.27
CA ARG A 66 -1.27 17.83 18.12
C ARG A 66 -1.57 19.33 17.99
N LEU A 67 -0.61 20.10 17.47
CA LEU A 67 -0.70 21.54 17.26
C LEU A 67 -1.08 21.91 15.83
N LEU A 68 -1.29 20.92 14.96
CA LEU A 68 -1.86 21.16 13.63
C LEU A 68 -3.37 21.40 13.76
N PRO A 69 -3.94 22.26 12.90
CA PRO A 69 -5.38 22.38 12.82
C PRO A 69 -6.01 21.06 12.38
N ARG A 70 -7.27 20.84 12.76
CA ARG A 70 -8.06 19.69 12.30
C ARG A 70 -8.30 19.75 10.80
N GLU A 71 -8.60 20.95 10.30
CA GLU A 71 -8.87 21.25 8.90
C GLU A 71 -7.98 22.42 8.47
N GLY A 72 -7.26 22.25 7.37
CA GLY A 72 -6.43 23.30 6.78
C GLY A 72 -7.20 24.12 5.74
N ASP A 73 -6.63 25.26 5.38
CA ASP A 73 -7.16 26.12 4.32
C ASP A 73 -6.77 25.56 2.94
N ALA A 74 -7.74 24.94 2.25
CA ALA A 74 -7.53 24.32 0.94
C ALA A 74 -7.07 25.31 -0.14
N LYS A 75 -7.39 26.61 0.01
CA LYS A 75 -6.95 27.66 -0.93
C LYS A 75 -5.44 27.79 -1.01
N ARG A 76 -4.71 27.28 -0.01
CA ARG A 76 -3.24 27.29 0.01
C ARG A 76 -2.60 26.26 -0.92
N VAL A 77 -3.37 25.29 -1.40
CA VAL A 77 -2.92 24.23 -2.31
C VAL A 77 -3.76 24.19 -3.58
N GLU A 78 -4.57 25.22 -3.83
CA GLU A 78 -5.37 25.31 -5.05
C GLU A 78 -4.44 25.40 -6.28
N PRO A 79 -4.73 24.60 -7.33
CA PRO A 79 -4.04 24.70 -8.61
C PRO A 79 -4.10 26.12 -9.17
N LEU A 80 -2.99 26.59 -9.73
CA LEU A 80 -2.98 27.87 -10.44
C LEU A 80 -3.70 27.71 -11.78
N ARG A 81 -4.77 28.48 -11.99
CA ARG A 81 -5.55 28.40 -13.23
C ARG A 81 -4.67 28.66 -14.46
N GLY A 82 -4.71 27.71 -15.41
CA GLY A 82 -3.92 27.78 -16.64
C GLY A 82 -2.49 27.26 -16.50
N VAL A 83 -2.09 26.77 -15.32
CA VAL A 83 -0.80 26.12 -15.08
C VAL A 83 -1.06 24.65 -14.78
N ALA A 84 -0.31 23.75 -15.43
CA ALA A 84 -0.38 22.33 -15.11
C ALA A 84 0.23 22.07 -13.72
N ASP A 85 -0.41 21.21 -12.92
CA ASP A 85 0.10 20.85 -11.61
C ASP A 85 1.46 20.16 -11.75
N PRO A 86 2.52 20.64 -11.06
CA PRO A 86 3.84 20.05 -11.15
C PRO A 86 3.84 18.66 -10.52
N ALA A 87 4.31 17.67 -11.28
CA ALA A 87 4.62 16.34 -10.75
C ALA A 87 6.10 16.27 -10.39
N VAL A 88 6.40 15.70 -9.22
CA VAL A 88 7.76 15.64 -8.67
C VAL A 88 8.09 14.20 -8.40
N MET A 89 9.17 13.71 -9.01
CA MET A 89 9.74 12.40 -8.69
C MET A 89 11.03 12.59 -7.91
N VAL A 90 11.18 11.86 -6.81
CA VAL A 90 12.41 11.83 -6.02
C VAL A 90 12.82 10.38 -5.78
N GLU A 91 14.09 10.12 -5.95
CA GLU A 91 14.73 8.86 -5.62
C GLU A 91 15.53 9.03 -4.32
N LEU A 92 15.33 8.11 -3.40
CA LEU A 92 15.93 8.07 -2.09
C LEU A 92 16.68 6.75 -1.94
N SER A 93 17.99 6.84 -1.70
CA SER A 93 18.87 5.72 -1.43
C SER A 93 19.92 6.14 -0.40
N ASP A 94 20.58 5.14 0.18
CA ASP A 94 21.80 5.32 0.98
C ASP A 94 21.59 6.18 2.25
N GLY A 95 20.40 6.06 2.87
CA GLY A 95 20.08 6.75 4.12
C GLY A 95 20.09 8.28 3.98
N PRO A 96 19.21 8.85 3.15
CA PRO A 96 19.17 10.30 2.97
C PRO A 96 18.85 11.01 4.29
N VAL A 97 19.18 12.29 4.36
CA VAL A 97 18.78 13.12 5.50
C VAL A 97 17.26 13.22 5.54
N VAL A 98 16.68 12.67 6.61
CA VAL A 98 15.25 12.71 6.88
C VAL A 98 15.02 13.32 8.26
N PHE A 99 14.19 14.37 8.33
CA PHE A 99 13.82 14.98 9.60
C PHE A 99 12.45 15.66 9.51
N ALA A 100 11.87 15.95 10.66
CA ALA A 100 10.63 16.69 10.77
C ALA A 100 10.74 17.82 11.81
N SER A 101 10.20 18.99 11.48
CA SER A 101 10.13 20.15 12.37
C SER A 101 8.72 20.72 12.38
N LEU A 102 8.25 21.17 13.55
CA LEU A 102 7.02 21.94 13.64
C LEU A 102 7.34 23.42 13.49
N GLU A 103 6.81 24.01 12.43
CA GLU A 103 7.00 25.42 12.12
C GLU A 103 5.81 26.24 12.64
N ARG A 104 6.10 27.36 13.32
CA ARG A 104 5.08 28.26 13.90
C ARG A 104 5.31 29.71 13.48
N PRO A 105 5.11 30.02 12.19
CA PRO A 105 5.26 31.39 11.70
C PRO A 105 4.28 32.37 12.41
N PRO A 106 4.72 33.60 12.76
CA PRO A 106 3.85 34.61 13.35
C PRO A 106 2.62 34.90 12.49
N GLY A 107 1.44 34.98 13.12
CA GLY A 107 0.17 35.32 12.43
C GLY A 107 -0.34 34.25 11.46
N ARG A 108 0.19 33.02 11.50
CA ARG A 108 -0.20 31.91 10.62
C ARG A 108 -0.34 30.62 11.43
N ASN A 109 -1.17 29.69 10.93
CA ASN A 109 -1.29 28.36 11.53
C ASN A 109 0.04 27.60 11.47
N SER A 110 0.30 26.82 12.53
CA SER A 110 1.42 25.89 12.60
C SER A 110 1.33 24.86 11.47
N TYR A 111 2.48 24.37 11.01
CA TYR A 111 2.56 23.28 10.04
C TYR A 111 3.75 22.39 10.36
N LEU A 112 3.64 21.10 10.03
CA LEU A 112 4.75 20.16 10.16
C LEU A 112 5.51 20.15 8.84
N ARG A 113 6.79 20.48 8.87
CA ARG A 113 7.69 20.31 7.74
C ARG A 113 8.43 19.00 7.87
N VAL A 114 8.28 18.11 6.89
CA VAL A 114 9.02 16.84 6.83
C VAL A 114 9.95 16.90 5.62
N ALA A 115 11.25 16.91 5.85
CA ALA A 115 12.27 16.92 4.80
C ALA A 115 12.72 15.49 4.51
N LEU A 116 12.63 15.08 3.25
CA LEU A 116 13.16 13.83 2.70
C LEU A 116 14.21 14.18 1.62
N GLY A 117 15.47 14.29 2.01
CA GLY A 117 16.52 14.77 1.12
C GLY A 117 16.25 16.20 0.62
N ARG A 118 15.88 16.33 -0.67
CA ARG A 118 15.59 17.63 -1.31
C ARG A 118 14.10 17.93 -1.47
N VAL A 119 13.22 17.00 -1.10
CA VAL A 119 11.77 17.21 -1.10
C VAL A 119 11.32 17.50 0.32
N MET A 120 10.52 18.54 0.49
CA MET A 120 9.94 18.95 1.76
C MET A 120 8.43 18.87 1.68
N PHE A 121 7.79 18.18 2.61
CA PHE A 121 6.35 18.17 2.77
C PHE A 121 5.95 19.18 3.84
N ASP A 122 5.17 20.20 3.45
CA ASP A 122 4.55 21.15 4.37
C ASP A 122 3.14 20.64 4.70
N VAL A 123 3.01 19.90 5.79
CA VAL A 123 1.76 19.29 6.25
C VAL A 123 0.98 20.28 7.09
N ARG A 124 -0.17 20.72 6.57
CA ARG A 124 -0.93 21.85 7.13
C ARG A 124 -2.03 21.45 8.10
N ASP A 125 -2.48 20.21 8.09
CA ASP A 125 -3.54 19.72 8.98
C ASP A 125 -3.40 18.24 9.34
N LEU A 126 -4.30 17.77 10.21
CA LEU A 126 -4.32 16.38 10.67
C LEU A 126 -4.68 15.38 9.57
N GLY A 127 -5.55 15.74 8.62
CA GLY A 127 -5.95 14.84 7.53
C GLY A 127 -4.78 14.52 6.61
N ALA A 128 -4.01 15.55 6.25
CA ALA A 128 -2.80 15.41 5.43
C ALA A 128 -1.74 14.59 6.16
N TYR A 129 -1.55 14.84 7.45
CA TYR A 129 -0.62 14.07 8.26
C TYR A 129 -1.01 12.59 8.34
N GLN A 130 -2.26 12.28 8.67
CA GLN A 130 -2.71 10.90 8.88
C GLN A 130 -2.64 10.06 7.61
N SER A 131 -3.13 10.59 6.49
CA SER A 131 -3.09 9.92 5.19
C SER A 131 -1.65 9.67 4.73
N THR A 132 -0.78 10.67 4.81
CA THR A 132 0.63 10.54 4.41
C THR A 132 1.39 9.59 5.33
N LYS A 133 1.17 9.68 6.65
CA LYS A 133 1.76 8.75 7.63
C LYS A 133 1.36 7.30 7.33
N ALA A 134 0.07 7.06 7.06
CA ALA A 134 -0.42 5.72 6.74
C ALA A 134 0.24 5.16 5.47
N ALA A 135 0.43 5.99 4.45
CA ALA A 135 1.13 5.60 3.23
C ALA A 135 2.59 5.17 3.49
N PHE A 136 3.35 5.94 4.28
CA PHE A 136 4.73 5.57 4.61
C PHE A 136 4.83 4.37 5.58
N HIS A 137 3.86 4.18 6.48
CA HIS A 137 3.78 2.95 7.27
C HIS A 137 3.52 1.74 6.37
N ARG A 138 2.62 1.86 5.40
CA ARG A 138 2.35 0.79 4.43
C ARG A 138 3.58 0.51 3.54
N ALA A 139 4.36 1.54 3.22
CA ALA A 139 5.63 1.37 2.51
C ALA A 139 6.63 0.56 3.33
N GLU A 140 6.74 0.80 4.64
CA GLU A 140 7.57 0.01 5.56
C GLU A 140 7.14 -1.45 5.63
N GLU A 141 5.83 -1.71 5.71
CA GLU A 141 5.29 -3.08 5.63
C GLU A 141 5.64 -3.78 4.31
N LEU A 142 5.55 -3.07 3.18
CA LEU A 142 5.89 -3.63 1.87
C LEU A 142 7.41 -3.87 1.75
N ALA A 143 8.22 -2.95 2.25
CA ALA A 143 9.68 -3.05 2.25
C ALA A 143 10.19 -4.32 2.94
N ALA A 144 9.52 -4.76 4.01
CA ALA A 144 9.86 -5.99 4.73
C ALA A 144 9.85 -7.24 3.84
N THR A 145 9.13 -7.21 2.71
CA THR A 145 9.09 -8.32 1.74
C THR A 145 9.75 -7.98 0.41
N ALA A 146 9.75 -6.70 0.01
CA ALA A 146 10.23 -6.26 -1.29
C ALA A 146 11.76 -6.31 -1.44
N PHE A 147 12.52 -6.14 -0.35
CA PHE A 147 13.99 -6.13 -0.39
C PHE A 147 14.63 -7.45 0.00
N LEU A 148 13.85 -8.49 0.30
CA LEU A 148 14.40 -9.81 0.56
C LEU A 148 14.85 -10.43 -0.76
N PRO A 149 16.10 -10.93 -0.88
CA PRO A 149 16.52 -11.61 -2.10
C PRO A 149 15.53 -12.75 -2.38
N ILE A 150 14.99 -12.82 -3.60
CA ILE A 150 14.26 -14.01 -4.02
C ILE A 150 15.26 -15.15 -3.85
N ARG A 151 14.96 -16.10 -2.96
CA ARG A 151 15.64 -17.39 -3.00
C ARG A 151 15.39 -17.92 -4.41
N GLU A 152 16.40 -17.89 -5.24
CA GLU A 152 16.37 -18.63 -6.49
C GLU A 152 16.11 -20.08 -6.11
N VAL A 153 14.85 -20.50 -6.26
CA VAL A 153 14.50 -21.91 -6.20
C VAL A 153 15.37 -22.53 -7.26
N SER A 154 16.36 -23.33 -6.83
CA SER A 154 17.38 -23.83 -7.73
C SER A 154 16.70 -24.51 -8.92
N ALA A 155 17.30 -24.49 -10.11
CA ALA A 155 16.74 -25.20 -11.26
C ALA A 155 16.37 -26.67 -10.91
N ARG A 156 17.11 -27.27 -9.97
CA ARG A 156 16.84 -28.56 -9.36
C ARG A 156 15.55 -28.61 -8.54
N GLU A 157 15.28 -27.63 -7.68
CA GLU A 157 14.03 -27.54 -6.91
C GLU A 157 12.83 -27.21 -7.81
N GLN A 158 13.01 -26.35 -8.83
CA GLN A 158 11.96 -26.09 -9.82
C GLN A 158 11.62 -27.36 -10.62
N ALA A 159 12.65 -28.10 -11.05
CA ALA A 159 12.50 -29.40 -11.69
C ALA A 159 11.84 -30.43 -10.74
N ALA A 160 12.23 -30.46 -9.46
CA ALA A 160 11.61 -31.34 -8.46
C ALA A 160 10.14 -31.00 -8.22
N CYS A 161 9.77 -29.73 -8.12
CA CYS A 161 8.37 -29.31 -8.01
C CYS A 161 7.57 -29.58 -9.30
N ALA A 162 8.16 -29.39 -10.47
CA ALA A 162 7.53 -29.73 -11.75
C ALA A 162 7.30 -31.24 -11.88
N ALA A 163 8.30 -32.06 -11.54
CA ALA A 163 8.19 -33.51 -11.49
C ALA A 163 7.13 -33.95 -10.47
N ALA A 164 7.15 -33.41 -9.25
CA ALA A 164 6.16 -33.74 -8.23
C ALA A 164 4.71 -33.43 -8.68
N ARG A 165 4.50 -32.36 -9.46
CA ARG A 165 3.20 -32.06 -10.06
C ARG A 165 2.84 -32.99 -11.22
N ALA A 166 3.81 -33.38 -12.04
CA ALA A 166 3.60 -34.31 -13.15
C ALA A 166 3.30 -35.74 -12.66
N PHE A 167 3.91 -36.15 -11.53
CA PHE A 167 3.70 -37.46 -10.89
C PHE A 167 2.61 -37.45 -9.82
N ALA A 168 1.99 -36.30 -9.54
CA ALA A 168 0.83 -36.25 -8.66
C ALA A 168 -0.32 -36.99 -9.34
N VAL A 169 -0.77 -38.09 -8.70
CA VAL A 169 -1.90 -38.89 -9.18
C VAL A 169 -3.14 -37.98 -9.29
N PRO A 170 -3.81 -37.92 -10.45
CA PRO A 170 -5.04 -37.14 -10.59
C PRO A 170 -6.05 -37.57 -9.53
N ALA A 171 -6.51 -36.62 -8.71
CA ALA A 171 -7.50 -36.86 -7.65
C ALA A 171 -8.86 -37.39 -8.17
N SER A 172 -9.03 -37.52 -9.49
CA SER A 172 -10.23 -38.01 -10.14
C SER A 172 -10.42 -39.54 -10.08
N LEU A 173 -9.45 -40.32 -9.60
CA LEU A 173 -9.57 -41.79 -9.53
C LEU A 173 -9.99 -42.38 -8.18
N VAL A 174 -10.09 -41.57 -7.11
CA VAL A 174 -10.44 -42.08 -5.76
C VAL A 174 -11.96 -42.14 -5.52
N ARG A 175 -12.80 -41.63 -6.43
CA ARG A 175 -14.24 -41.54 -6.20
C ARG A 175 -15.08 -42.34 -7.20
N ARG A 176 -14.83 -43.65 -7.32
CA ARG A 176 -15.79 -44.61 -7.92
C ARG A 176 -15.36 -46.03 -7.56
N SER A 177 -15.89 -46.58 -6.45
CA SER A 177 -16.07 -48.04 -6.25
C SER A 177 -16.78 -48.32 -4.91
N SER A 178 -18.11 -48.17 -4.88
CA SER A 178 -19.00 -49.03 -4.08
C SER A 178 -20.47 -48.70 -4.36
N SER A 179 -20.95 -49.03 -5.56
CA SER A 179 -22.37 -49.32 -5.75
C SER A 179 -22.51 -50.43 -6.78
N SER A 180 -22.69 -51.65 -6.29
CA SER A 180 -23.31 -52.72 -7.08
C SER A 180 -24.68 -53.03 -6.48
N PRO A 181 -25.74 -53.14 -7.31
CA PRO A 181 -27.13 -53.20 -6.86
C PRO A 181 -27.54 -54.62 -6.50
N ARG A 182 -28.45 -54.77 -5.53
CA ARG A 182 -29.11 -56.05 -5.20
C ARG A 182 -30.61 -55.92 -5.43
N PRO A 183 -31.25 -56.76 -6.26
CA PRO A 183 -32.68 -56.72 -6.49
C PRO A 183 -33.48 -57.69 -5.57
N ALA A 184 -34.80 -57.47 -5.53
CA ALA A 184 -35.89 -58.16 -4.81
C ALA A 184 -36.08 -57.79 -3.32
N ALA A 185 -37.28 -57.60 -2.76
CA ALA A 185 -38.62 -58.01 -3.18
C ALA A 185 -39.71 -57.05 -2.65
N SER A 186 -40.88 -57.20 -3.25
CA SER A 186 -42.18 -56.55 -3.02
C SER A 186 -42.67 -56.48 -1.57
N GLY A 187 -43.27 -55.34 -1.22
CA GLY A 187 -44.11 -55.19 -0.02
C GLY A 187 -45.00 -53.95 -0.13
N ALA A 188 -46.28 -54.16 -0.46
CA ALA A 188 -47.30 -53.15 -0.64
C ALA A 188 -47.72 -52.45 0.67
N ARG A 189 -48.07 -51.16 0.58
CA ARG A 189 -49.22 -50.44 1.18
C ARG A 189 -48.97 -48.93 1.03
N ALA A 190 -49.68 -48.23 0.15
CA ALA A 190 -51.05 -47.71 0.32
C ALA A 190 -51.19 -46.67 1.44
N SER A 191 -51.13 -45.39 1.05
CA SER A 191 -52.01 -44.28 1.48
C SER A 191 -51.38 -42.97 0.97
N ALA A 192 -52.02 -42.29 0.02
CA ALA A 192 -53.04 -41.26 0.29
C ALA A 192 -52.39 -40.00 0.91
N ARG A 193 -52.64 -38.76 0.51
CA ARG A 193 -53.56 -38.12 -0.45
C ARG A 193 -53.31 -36.62 -0.21
N SER A 194 -53.44 -35.80 -1.26
CA SER A 194 -53.77 -34.36 -1.18
C SER A 194 -52.73 -33.43 -0.54
N SER A 195 -52.57 -32.16 -0.89
CA SER A 195 -53.03 -31.30 -1.99
C SER A 195 -52.68 -29.87 -1.58
N ARG A 196 -52.35 -29.00 -2.56
CA ARG A 196 -52.61 -27.54 -2.54
C ARG A 196 -51.80 -26.74 -1.50
N SER A 197 -51.51 -25.46 -1.62
CA SER A 197 -51.84 -24.41 -2.59
C SER A 197 -50.91 -23.22 -2.31
N THR A 198 -50.48 -22.56 -3.37
CA THR A 198 -50.35 -21.10 -3.55
C THR A 198 -50.86 -20.17 -2.44
N ALA A 199 -50.01 -19.19 -2.06
CA ALA A 199 -50.28 -17.75 -1.82
C ALA A 199 -48.90 -17.12 -1.48
N GLN A 200 -48.30 -16.12 -2.13
CA GLN A 200 -48.71 -14.84 -2.74
C GLN A 200 -49.08 -13.73 -1.73
N ARG A 201 -48.46 -12.55 -1.95
CA ARG A 201 -48.59 -11.18 -1.37
C ARG A 201 -47.63 -10.83 -0.20
N ALA A 202 -46.81 -9.77 -0.22
CA ALA A 202 -46.93 -8.36 -0.68
C ALA A 202 -47.95 -7.53 0.10
N VAL A 203 -47.50 -6.77 1.10
CA VAL A 203 -47.33 -5.29 1.17
C VAL A 203 -46.35 -5.01 2.32
#